data_AF-A0A557SYU0-F1
#
_entry.id   AF-A0A557SYU0-F1
#
_cell.length_a   1.000
_cell.length_b   1.000
_cell.length_c   1.000
_cell.angle_alpha   90.00
_cell.angle_beta   90.00
_cell.angle_gamma   90.00
#
_symmetry.space_group_name_H-M   'P 1'
#
loop_
_entity.id
_entity.type
_entity.pdbx_description
1 polymer ?
#
loop_
_entity_poly.entity_id
_entity_poly.type
_entity_poly.pdbx_seq_one_letter_code
_entity_poly.pdbx_strand_id
1 'polypeptide(L)'
;MAVGIDIKKLCDLAKLEIPEQNIPEISAKVKEVLLMFDQLDEFITEGVEIISTEDLKFERAFENLRDDIPRPNLEFSGKTQPKIKLKNIKDGFVLGPRI
;
A
#
# COMPACT_ATOMS: atom_id res chain seq x y z
N MET A 1 2.60 -16.07 -18.40
CA MET A 1 2.49 -15.36 -19.71
C MET A 1 1.66 -14.09 -19.55
N ALA A 2 2.34 -12.95 -19.35
CA ALA A 2 1.77 -11.62 -19.13
C ALA A 2 1.07 -10.99 -20.37
N VAL A 3 0.10 -11.69 -20.95
CA VAL A 3 -0.69 -11.20 -22.08
C VAL A 3 -2.03 -10.70 -21.55
N GLY A 4 -2.30 -9.39 -21.68
CA GLY A 4 -3.61 -8.79 -21.37
C GLY A 4 -3.66 -7.81 -20.20
N ILE A 5 -2.52 -7.28 -19.73
CA ILE A 5 -2.52 -6.31 -18.63
C ILE A 5 -2.99 -4.93 -19.13
N ASP A 6 -4.12 -4.51 -18.59
CA ASP A 6 -4.71 -3.20 -18.82
C ASP A 6 -4.12 -2.19 -17.84
N ILE A 7 -3.13 -1.43 -18.30
CA ILE A 7 -2.44 -0.40 -17.50
C ILE A 7 -3.44 0.67 -17.02
N LYS A 8 -4.47 0.99 -17.80
CA LYS A 8 -5.47 2.00 -17.38
C LYS A 8 -6.22 1.50 -16.14
N LYS A 9 -6.66 0.24 -16.14
CA LYS A 9 -7.31 -0.36 -14.97
C LYS A 9 -6.40 -0.40 -13.74
N LEU A 10 -5.11 -0.69 -13.93
CA LEU A 10 -4.15 -0.65 -12.82
C LEU A 10 -4.00 0.77 -12.25
N CYS A 11 -3.95 1.79 -13.11
CA CYS A 11 -3.94 3.18 -12.68
C CYS A 11 -5.22 3.56 -11.91
N ASP A 12 -6.39 3.11 -12.37
CA ASP A 12 -7.68 3.38 -11.72
C ASP A 12 -7.81 2.74 -10.33
N LEU A 13 -7.29 1.52 -10.19
CA LEU A 13 -7.23 0.80 -8.90
C LEU A 13 -6.27 1.48 -7.94
N ALA A 14 -5.11 1.91 -8.43
CA ALA A 14 -4.08 2.58 -7.64
C ALA A 14 -4.35 4.07 -7.39
N LYS A 15 -5.43 4.64 -7.97
CA LYS A 15 -5.76 6.08 -7.91
C LYS A 15 -4.63 6.96 -8.42
N LEU A 16 -3.99 6.53 -9.51
CA LEU A 16 -2.92 7.26 -10.18
C LEU A 16 -3.47 7.98 -11.42
N GLU A 17 -3.39 9.31 -11.41
CA GLU A 17 -3.68 10.13 -12.59
C GLU A 17 -2.42 10.20 -13.47
N ILE A 18 -2.39 9.38 -14.52
CA ILE A 18 -1.26 9.32 -15.46
C ILE A 18 -1.71 9.88 -16.82
N PRO A 19 -0.94 10.83 -17.41
CA PRO A 19 -1.22 11.32 -18.76
C PRO A 19 -1.24 10.18 -19.79
N GLU A 20 -2.21 10.19 -20.70
CA GLU A 20 -2.36 9.10 -21.68
C GLU A 20 -1.11 8.91 -22.57
N GLN A 21 -0.37 9.99 -22.81
CA GLN A 21 0.87 10.00 -23.58
C GLN A 21 1.97 9.11 -22.95
N ASN A 22 1.94 8.94 -21.62
CA ASN A 22 2.94 8.19 -20.87
C ASN A 22 2.56 6.71 -20.70
N ILE A 23 1.30 6.35 -20.96
CA ILE A 23 0.78 4.98 -20.80
C ILE A 23 1.57 3.95 -21.63
N PRO A 24 1.94 4.21 -22.91
CA PRO A 24 2.70 3.24 -23.71
C PRO A 24 4.08 2.94 -23.11
N GLU A 25 4.80 3.95 -22.64
CA GLU A 25 6.12 3.79 -22.03
C GLU A 25 6.03 3.02 -20.71
N ILE A 26 5.06 3.37 -19.86
CA ILE A 26 4.81 2.67 -18.60
C ILE A 26 4.41 1.22 -18.86
N SER A 27 3.58 0.97 -19.88
CA SER A 27 3.22 -0.40 -20.27
C SER A 27 4.44 -1.24 -20.65
N ALA A 28 5.38 -0.65 -21.40
CA ALA A 28 6.61 -1.35 -21.78
C ALA A 28 7.46 -1.72 -20.55
N LYS A 29 7.66 -0.77 -19.63
CA LYS A 29 8.42 -1.01 -18.38
C LYS A 29 7.75 -2.04 -17.47
N VAL A 30 6.43 -1.98 -17.32
CA VAL A 30 5.69 -2.96 -16.53
C VAL A 30 5.83 -4.36 -17.13
N LYS A 31 5.78 -4.49 -18.46
CA LYS A 31 6.03 -5.76 -19.15
C LYS A 31 7.45 -6.28 -18.92
N GLU A 32 8.44 -5.42 -18.99
CA GLU A 32 9.85 -5.78 -18.71
C GLU A 32 10.01 -6.34 -17.30
N VAL A 33 9.46 -5.66 -16.30
CA VAL A 33 9.48 -6.10 -14.90
C VAL A 33 8.78 -7.44 -14.73
N LEU A 34 7.63 -7.65 -15.38
CA LEU A 34 6.91 -8.92 -15.30
C LEU A 34 7.66 -10.07 -15.96
N LEU A 35 8.33 -9.83 -17.08
CA LEU A 35 9.20 -10.83 -17.71
C LEU A 35 10.39 -11.21 -16.82
N MET A 36 10.91 -10.27 -16.03
CA MET A 36 11.90 -10.58 -15.01
C MET A 36 11.32 -11.50 -13.92
N PHE A 37 10.07 -11.28 -13.51
CA PHE A 37 9.40 -12.15 -12.54
C PHE A 37 9.00 -13.52 -13.10
N ASP A 38 8.71 -13.63 -14.41
CA ASP A 38 8.47 -14.92 -15.06
C ASP A 38 9.70 -15.87 -14.94
N GLN A 39 10.91 -15.35 -14.69
CA GLN A 39 12.09 -16.17 -14.39
C GLN A 39 11.97 -16.91 -13.04
N LEU A 40 11.12 -16.44 -12.13
CA LEU A 40 10.85 -17.11 -10.86
C LEU A 40 9.92 -18.31 -11.01
N ASP A 41 9.17 -18.41 -12.11
CA ASP A 41 8.33 -19.57 -12.42
C ASP A 41 9.16 -20.82 -12.77
N GLU A 42 10.46 -20.65 -13.08
CA GLU A 42 11.38 -21.77 -13.31
C GLU A 42 11.73 -22.53 -12.02
N PHE A 43 11.44 -21.96 -10.84
CA PHE A 43 11.68 -22.61 -9.56
C PHE A 43 10.49 -23.50 -9.17
N ILE A 44 10.78 -24.76 -8.83
CA ILE A 44 9.78 -25.70 -8.31
C ILE A 44 9.34 -25.22 -6.93
N THR A 45 8.09 -24.81 -6.81
CA THR A 45 7.47 -24.36 -5.54
C THR A 45 6.57 -25.43 -4.90
N GLU A 46 6.44 -26.61 -5.52
CA GLU A 46 5.69 -27.73 -4.94
C GLU A 46 6.30 -28.20 -3.62
N GLY A 47 5.49 -28.21 -2.56
CA GLY A 47 5.90 -28.60 -1.22
C GLY A 47 6.63 -27.51 -0.42
N VAL A 48 6.78 -26.30 -0.97
CA VAL A 48 7.28 -25.14 -0.24
C VAL A 48 6.12 -24.48 0.50
N GLU A 49 6.17 -24.45 1.83
CA GLU A 49 5.20 -23.68 2.62
C GLU A 49 5.35 -22.20 2.30
N ILE A 50 4.23 -21.55 1.97
CA ILE A 50 4.18 -20.11 1.78
C ILE A 50 4.42 -19.50 3.17
N ILE A 51 5.60 -18.91 3.36
CA ILE A 51 5.90 -18.17 4.59
C ILE A 51 5.07 -16.90 4.56
N SER A 52 3.90 -16.91 5.19
CA SER A 52 3.19 -15.67 5.46
C SER A 52 4.00 -14.87 6.48
N THR A 53 3.86 -13.55 6.48
CA THR A 53 4.45 -12.72 7.54
C THR A 53 3.91 -13.05 8.94
N GLU A 54 2.83 -13.84 9.03
CA GLU A 54 2.28 -14.37 10.26
C GLU A 54 3.05 -15.62 10.75
N ASP A 55 3.60 -16.42 9.82
CA ASP A 55 4.43 -17.61 10.10
C ASP A 55 5.88 -17.25 10.51
N LEU A 56 6.31 -16.01 10.26
CA LEU A 56 7.53 -15.42 10.80
C LEU A 56 7.39 -15.13 12.31
N LYS A 57 7.16 -16.18 13.11
CA LYS A 57 7.24 -16.18 14.59
C LYS A 57 6.65 -14.95 15.28
N PHE A 58 5.36 -14.71 15.09
CA PHE A 58 4.58 -13.97 16.08
C PHE A 58 3.43 -14.85 16.57
N GLU A 59 3.75 -15.95 17.26
CA GLU A 59 2.98 -16.18 18.50
C GLU A 59 3.20 -14.92 19.33
N ARG A 60 2.31 -13.93 19.21
CA ARG A 60 2.33 -12.78 20.10
C ARG A 60 2.13 -13.37 21.48
N ALA A 61 3.22 -13.52 22.23
CA ALA A 61 3.17 -13.93 23.62
C ALA A 61 2.06 -13.14 24.32
N PHE A 62 1.29 -13.75 25.22
CA PHE A 62 0.17 -13.10 25.91
C PHE A 62 0.55 -11.72 26.50
N GLU A 63 1.83 -11.55 26.85
CA GLU A 63 2.45 -10.32 27.34
C GLU A 63 2.51 -9.17 26.32
N ASN A 64 2.32 -9.44 25.01
CA ASN A 64 2.32 -8.46 23.91
C ASN A 64 0.92 -8.01 23.49
N LEU A 65 -0.11 -8.32 24.28
CA LEU A 65 -1.44 -7.77 24.08
C LEU A 65 -1.46 -6.30 24.51
N ARG A 66 -2.23 -5.48 23.77
CA ARG A 66 -2.42 -4.08 24.15
C ARG A 66 -3.40 -4.03 25.32
N ASP A 67 -2.98 -3.44 26.43
CA ASP A 67 -3.88 -3.14 27.55
C ASP A 67 -4.99 -2.18 27.13
N ASP A 68 -6.18 -2.34 27.72
CA ASP A 68 -7.32 -1.44 27.52
C ASP A 68 -7.20 -0.16 28.36
N ILE A 69 -6.04 0.49 28.26
CA ILE A 69 -5.74 1.75 28.93
C ILE A 69 -5.87 2.88 27.88
N PRO A 70 -6.67 3.92 28.13
CA PRO A 70 -6.79 5.05 27.23
C PRO A 70 -5.43 5.76 27.12
N ARG A 71 -4.97 5.95 25.89
CA ARG A 71 -3.77 6.76 25.60
C ARG A 71 -4.21 8.19 25.27
N PRO A 72 -3.42 9.21 25.65
CA PRO A 72 -3.74 10.59 25.28
C PRO A 72 -3.84 10.70 23.75
N ASN A 73 -4.89 11.38 23.29
CA ASN A 73 -5.07 11.67 21.87
C ASN A 73 -3.93 12.58 21.37
N LEU A 74 -3.63 12.50 20.08
CA LEU A 74 -2.77 13.48 19.43
C LEU A 74 -3.42 14.87 19.51
N GLU A 75 -2.94 15.74 20.40
CA GLU A 75 -3.43 17.10 20.54
C GLU A 75 -2.99 17.95 19.35
N PHE A 76 -3.95 18.54 18.63
CA PHE A 76 -3.68 19.55 17.60
C PHE A 76 -3.27 20.91 18.19
N SER A 77 -3.37 21.07 19.51
CA SER A 77 -3.21 22.34 20.23
C SER A 77 -2.19 22.21 21.36
N GLY A 78 -0.89 22.21 21.04
CA GLY A 78 0.14 22.47 22.05
C GLY A 78 1.47 21.73 21.86
N LYS A 79 2.52 22.50 21.54
CA LYS A 79 3.97 22.21 21.67
C LYS A 79 4.61 21.05 20.89
N THR A 80 3.89 20.03 20.47
CA THR A 80 4.40 19.00 19.54
C THR A 80 3.42 18.81 18.40
N GLN A 81 3.56 19.63 17.36
CA GLN A 81 2.72 19.50 16.18
C GLN A 81 2.96 18.13 15.54
N PRO A 82 1.91 17.34 15.23
CA PRO A 82 2.08 16.21 14.32
C PRO A 82 2.67 16.74 13.01
N LYS A 83 3.67 16.04 12.46
CA LYS A 83 4.39 16.45 11.23
C LYS A 83 3.47 16.64 10.01
N ILE A 84 2.21 16.20 10.10
CA ILE A 84 1.22 16.29 9.03
C ILE A 84 0.33 17.52 9.28
N LYS A 85 0.70 18.66 8.69
CA LYS A 85 -0.19 19.81 8.57
C LYS A 85 -1.15 19.57 7.40
N LEU A 86 -2.40 19.27 7.72
CA LEU A 86 -3.46 19.14 6.72
C LEU A 86 -3.86 20.54 6.25
N LYS A 87 -3.91 20.74 4.93
CA LYS A 87 -4.11 22.07 4.32
C LYS A 87 -5.56 22.54 4.35
N ASN A 88 -6.53 21.61 4.35
CA ASN A 88 -7.95 21.91 4.19
C ASN A 88 -8.73 21.48 5.44
N ILE A 89 -8.64 22.26 6.52
CA ILE A 89 -9.42 22.02 7.75
C ILE A 89 -10.48 23.12 7.92
N LYS A 90 -11.72 22.72 8.22
CA LYS A 90 -12.79 23.63 8.66
C LYS A 90 -13.62 22.96 9.75
N ASP A 91 -13.88 23.69 10.84
CA ASP A 91 -14.71 23.23 11.97
C ASP A 91 -14.29 21.87 12.56
N GLY A 92 -12.99 21.53 12.51
CA GLY A 92 -12.47 20.24 12.99
C GLY A 92 -12.52 19.10 11.97
N PHE A 93 -12.98 19.35 10.75
CA PHE A 93 -13.08 18.35 9.67
C PHE A 93 -12.06 18.62 8.56
N VAL A 94 -11.59 17.55 7.92
CA VAL A 94 -10.82 17.64 6.67
C VAL A 94 -11.79 17.82 5.51
N LEU A 95 -11.69 18.94 4.83
CA LEU A 95 -12.53 19.24 3.67
C LEU A 95 -11.96 18.56 2.41
N GLY A 96 -12.81 17.79 1.74
CA GLY A 96 -12.56 17.20 0.44
C GLY A 96 -13.76 17.34 -0.49
N PRO A 97 -13.61 16.97 -1.77
CA PRO A 97 -14.74 16.84 -2.69
C PRO A 97 -15.80 15.90 -2.12
N ARG A 98 -17.08 16.17 -2.40
CA ARG A 98 -18.18 15.29 -2.00
C ARG A 98 -18.07 13.95 -2.74
N ILE A 99 -18.15 12.85 -1.99
CA ILE A 99 -18.16 11.46 -2.49
C ILE A 99 -19.57 11.10 -2.98
#